data_AF-A0A2H1J9D9-F1
#
_entry.id   AF-A0A2H1J9D9-F1
#
_cell.length_a   1.000
_cell.length_b   1.000
_cell.length_c   1.000
_cell.angle_alpha   90.00
_cell.angle_beta   90.00
_cell.angle_gamma   90.00
#
_symmetry.space_group_name_H-M   'P 1'
#
loop_
_entity.id
_entity.type
_entity.pdbx_description
1 polymer ?
#
loop_
_entity_poly.entity_id
_entity_poly.type
_entity_poly.pdbx_seq_one_letter_code
_entity_poly.pdbx_strand_id
1 'polypeptide(L)'
;MMNLLPLLLSKQSLTSTTSRLVGIAFFSCSTIFLTVAAGAWAFIDRPEVTGYAEVAELYQLLAVLATVFLIVPATSLGAASAKLSARRQDERLSTLSLLGAQRSTIRLVAVAEPFIPASAGILAGIGGYLLVAWPLSFITFVGEPLGYQALLMPVWLLAAVVAGLLAVCLIASLIGLRKIQVSPLGVRTRSLPRRFPLARIITVIVLILIVAIATYVSTQMELPMAVTIMYSIATIGITLLLISVLGVLCIRVHAGIAGRIARGPASVMAAGMIADAPGQYWRRVAGLAMITFIAVVGGAGTAMMRSGQEDFSAEDRAVMGPYVHLGDDIFTGLILTLVIAFVLVIVSATINQAADILDRAQTYRELHAAGMTQQMMHRVTVNAVMSPILLVTVVSLFLGGILAWLMASVSDLGDPFTIGTVAAVLVAGVAMVWLGLQVTRPLVRRVTEIDPDNRTLAEAAPENRATAEATMA
;
A
#
# COMPACT_ATOMS: atom_id res chain seq x y z
N MET A 1 -39.93 12.50 10.04
CA MET A 1 -38.53 12.00 10.05
C MET A 1 -38.57 10.54 9.69
N MET A 2 -38.09 10.16 8.50
CA MET A 2 -38.09 8.76 8.08
C MET A 2 -37.10 8.00 8.96
N ASN A 3 -37.53 6.93 9.62
CA ASN A 3 -36.66 6.14 10.49
C ASN A 3 -35.71 5.33 9.59
N LEU A 4 -34.49 5.83 9.38
CA LEU A 4 -33.51 5.27 8.44
C LEU A 4 -32.71 4.09 9.00
N LEU A 5 -32.79 3.88 10.32
CA LEU A 5 -32.13 2.78 11.05
C LEU A 5 -32.39 1.40 10.42
N PRO A 6 -33.64 0.98 10.11
CA PRO A 6 -33.91 -0.34 9.52
C PRO A 6 -33.39 -0.48 8.07
N LEU A 7 -33.25 0.62 7.33
CA LEU A 7 -32.68 0.60 5.98
C LEU A 7 -31.15 0.45 6.01
N LEU A 8 -30.49 1.10 6.98
CA LEU A 8 -29.04 1.07 7.15
C LEU A 8 -28.53 -0.21 7.82
N LEU A 9 -29.30 -0.77 8.76
CA LEU A 9 -28.96 -1.99 9.50
C LEU A 9 -29.62 -3.25 8.92
N SER A 10 -30.18 -3.19 7.71
CA SER A 10 -30.74 -4.38 7.08
C SER A 10 -29.64 -5.44 6.88
N LYS A 11 -29.92 -6.70 7.24
CA LYS A 11 -28.95 -7.80 7.12
C LYS A 11 -28.35 -7.90 5.71
N GLN A 12 -29.14 -7.58 4.67
CA GLN A 12 -28.71 -7.59 3.26
C GLN A 12 -27.65 -6.53 2.93
N SER A 13 -27.67 -5.37 3.61
CA SER A 13 -26.65 -4.32 3.46
C SER A 13 -25.29 -4.80 3.97
N LEU A 14 -25.27 -5.34 5.19
CA LEU A 14 -24.05 -5.77 5.87
C LEU A 14 -23.45 -7.06 5.28
N THR A 15 -24.27 -7.97 4.75
CA THR A 15 -23.78 -9.24 4.17
C THR A 15 -23.38 -9.15 2.70
N SER A 16 -23.52 -7.98 2.06
CA SER A 16 -23.12 -7.81 0.66
C SER A 16 -21.63 -8.09 0.46
N THR A 17 -21.25 -8.64 -0.71
CA THR A 17 -19.85 -8.94 -1.04
C THR A 17 -18.95 -7.71 -0.91
N THR A 18 -19.45 -6.53 -1.26
CA THR A 18 -18.73 -5.25 -1.12
C THR A 18 -18.55 -4.85 0.33
N SER A 19 -19.58 -4.98 1.17
CA SER A 19 -19.47 -4.72 2.62
C SER A 19 -18.43 -5.63 3.26
N ARG A 20 -18.42 -6.93 2.91
CA ARG A 20 -17.40 -7.88 3.39
C ARG A 20 -15.99 -7.50 2.93
N LEU A 21 -15.82 -7.12 1.65
CA LEU A 21 -14.53 -6.69 1.13
C LEU A 21 -14.01 -5.44 1.85
N VAL A 22 -14.87 -4.45 2.10
CA VAL A 22 -14.53 -3.24 2.87
C VAL A 22 -14.16 -3.60 4.30
N GLY A 23 -14.95 -4.44 4.98
CA GLY A 23 -14.66 -4.91 6.33
C GLY A 23 -13.32 -5.63 6.43
N ILE A 24 -13.02 -6.55 5.50
CA ILE A 24 -11.73 -7.27 5.44
C ILE A 24 -10.57 -6.31 5.17
N ALA A 25 -10.76 -5.32 4.31
CA ALA A 25 -9.75 -4.30 4.01
C ALA A 25 -9.36 -3.51 5.26
N PHE A 26 -10.36 -3.00 5.97
CA PHE A 26 -10.16 -2.20 7.18
C PHE A 26 -9.69 -3.05 8.37
N PHE A 27 -10.14 -4.30 8.48
CA PHE A 27 -9.59 -5.27 9.43
C PHE A 27 -8.10 -5.48 9.24
N SER A 28 -7.67 -5.76 8.00
CA SER A 28 -6.26 -5.99 7.68
C SER A 28 -5.42 -4.73 7.91
N CYS A 29 -5.92 -3.57 7.46
CA CYS A 29 -5.26 -2.27 7.65
C CYS A 29 -5.07 -1.96 9.14
N SER A 30 -6.14 -2.09 9.93
CA SER A 30 -6.13 -1.79 11.37
C SER A 30 -5.24 -2.75 12.13
N THR A 31 -5.30 -4.05 11.83
CA THR A 31 -4.43 -5.07 12.46
C THR A 31 -2.97 -4.71 12.29
N ILE A 32 -2.57 -4.39 11.06
CA ILE A 32 -1.16 -4.10 10.76
C ILE A 32 -0.73 -2.75 11.36
N PHE A 33 -1.57 -1.72 11.25
CA PHE A 33 -1.24 -0.41 11.79
C PHE A 33 -1.13 -0.41 13.32
N LEU A 34 -2.05 -1.10 14.01
CA LEU A 34 -1.99 -1.29 15.47
C LEU A 34 -0.77 -2.10 15.89
N THR A 35 -0.42 -3.15 15.15
CA THR A 35 0.78 -3.95 15.43
C THR A 35 2.05 -3.12 15.35
N VAL A 36 2.16 -2.22 14.36
CA VAL A 36 3.35 -1.39 14.19
C VAL A 36 3.39 -0.27 15.22
N ALA A 37 2.24 0.35 15.51
CA ALA A 37 2.15 1.34 16.57
C ALA A 37 2.52 0.74 17.94
N ALA A 38 2.12 -0.51 18.21
CA ALA A 38 2.52 -1.26 19.39
C ALA A 38 4.01 -1.56 19.43
N GLY A 39 4.60 -1.94 18.29
CA GLY A 39 6.05 -2.06 18.16
C GLY A 39 6.78 -0.76 18.47
N ALA A 40 6.29 0.38 17.98
CA ALA A 40 6.86 1.70 18.30
C ALA A 40 6.73 2.06 19.78
N TRP A 41 5.60 1.71 20.40
CA TRP A 41 5.40 1.88 21.84
C TRP A 41 6.37 1.02 22.67
N ALA A 42 6.66 -0.20 22.24
CA ALA A 42 7.52 -1.14 22.96
C ALA A 42 8.97 -0.64 23.16
N PHE A 43 9.41 0.34 22.37
CA PHE A 43 10.75 0.95 22.49
C PHE A 43 10.79 2.23 23.34
N ILE A 44 9.64 2.71 23.85
CA ILE A 44 9.60 3.95 24.65
C ILE A 44 10.25 3.76 26.02
N ASP A 45 9.94 2.67 26.71
CA ASP A 45 10.51 2.36 28.02
C ASP A 45 10.73 0.85 28.16
N ARG A 46 11.96 0.45 28.47
CA ARG A 46 12.35 -0.95 28.71
C ARG A 46 13.20 -1.04 29.99
N PRO A 47 12.57 -0.96 31.17
CA PRO A 47 13.29 -0.96 32.46
C PRO A 47 13.97 -2.30 32.77
N GLU A 48 13.57 -3.37 32.10
CA GLU A 48 14.12 -4.72 32.25
C GLU A 48 15.53 -4.86 31.66
N VAL A 49 15.92 -3.96 30.74
CA VAL A 49 17.19 -4.03 30.02
C VAL A 49 18.20 -3.05 30.62
N THR A 50 19.29 -3.59 31.17
CA THR A 50 20.38 -2.77 31.75
C THR A 50 21.06 -1.91 30.69
N GLY A 51 21.16 -0.60 30.92
CA GLY A 51 21.82 0.33 29.99
C GLY A 51 20.96 0.78 28.79
N TYR A 52 19.68 0.38 28.73
CA TYR A 52 18.81 0.73 27.59
C TYR A 52 18.70 2.23 27.32
N ALA A 53 18.80 3.07 28.35
CA ALA A 53 18.75 4.53 28.23
C ALA A 53 19.77 5.10 27.23
N GLU A 54 20.91 4.45 27.01
CA GLU A 54 21.95 4.89 26.08
C GLU A 54 21.56 4.69 24.61
N VAL A 55 20.76 3.66 24.32
CA VAL A 55 20.32 3.30 22.97
C VAL A 55 18.87 3.69 22.66
N ALA A 56 18.08 4.01 23.70
CA ALA A 56 16.64 4.25 23.59
C ALA A 56 16.28 5.26 22.50
N GLU A 57 16.99 6.39 22.42
CA GLU A 57 16.71 7.44 21.42
C GLU A 57 16.84 6.93 19.98
N LEU A 58 17.87 6.12 19.70
CA LEU A 58 18.11 5.56 18.37
C LEU A 58 17.04 4.53 18.00
N TYR A 59 16.68 3.63 18.93
CA TYR A 59 15.65 2.61 18.70
C TYR A 59 14.27 3.25 18.51
N GLN A 60 13.93 4.26 19.31
CA GLN A 60 12.71 5.03 19.15
C GLN A 60 12.65 5.75 17.80
N LEU A 61 13.76 6.38 17.38
CA LEU A 61 13.86 7.03 16.08
C LEU A 61 13.62 6.03 14.93
N LEU A 62 14.26 4.86 14.98
CA LEU A 62 14.10 3.81 13.98
C LEU A 62 12.67 3.24 13.96
N ALA A 63 12.05 3.04 15.13
CA ALA A 63 10.69 2.54 15.24
C ALA A 63 9.64 3.55 14.73
N VAL A 64 9.83 4.84 15.03
CA VAL A 64 9.00 5.93 14.47
C VAL A 64 9.15 5.98 12.96
N LEU A 65 10.38 5.90 12.46
CA LEU A 65 10.67 5.92 11.02
C LEU A 65 10.05 4.71 10.30
N ALA A 66 10.14 3.51 10.88
CA ALA A 66 9.45 2.31 10.38
C ALA A 66 7.92 2.52 10.34
N THR A 67 7.34 3.12 11.38
CA THR A 67 5.90 3.45 11.44
C THR A 67 5.50 4.43 10.34
N VAL A 68 6.29 5.48 10.13
CA VAL A 68 6.04 6.50 9.09
C VAL A 68 6.04 5.87 7.69
N PHE A 69 6.93 4.92 7.43
CA PHE A 69 7.02 4.25 6.12
C PHE A 69 5.79 3.42 5.77
N LEU A 70 5.08 2.88 6.77
CA LEU A 70 3.85 2.13 6.53
C LEU A 70 2.62 3.02 6.25
N ILE A 71 2.71 4.32 6.50
CA ILE A 71 1.62 5.27 6.21
C ILE A 71 1.29 5.25 4.72
N VAL A 72 2.29 5.19 3.83
CA VAL A 72 2.06 5.23 2.37
C VAL A 72 1.27 4.01 1.87
N PRO A 73 1.66 2.75 2.12
CA PRO A 73 0.84 1.60 1.74
C PRO A 73 -0.52 1.56 2.45
N ALA A 74 -0.61 1.97 3.72
CA ALA A 74 -1.87 2.04 4.47
C ALA A 74 -2.86 3.05 3.87
N THR A 75 -2.40 4.25 3.50
CA THR A 75 -3.26 5.26 2.85
C THR A 75 -3.74 4.81 1.48
N SER A 76 -2.93 4.07 0.72
CA SER A 76 -3.34 3.48 -0.57
C SER A 76 -4.48 2.48 -0.39
N LEU A 77 -4.40 1.62 0.63
CA LEU A 77 -5.43 0.65 1.00
C LEU A 77 -6.75 1.34 1.44
N GLY A 78 -6.67 2.39 2.24
CA GLY A 78 -7.84 3.19 2.66
C GLY A 78 -8.54 3.87 1.48
N ALA A 79 -7.77 4.44 0.55
CA ALA A 79 -8.32 5.09 -0.64
C ALA A 79 -9.00 4.11 -1.61
N ALA A 80 -8.51 2.86 -1.69
CA ALA A 80 -9.12 1.79 -2.49
C ALA A 80 -10.51 1.41 -1.95
N SER A 81 -10.60 1.23 -0.64
CA SER A 81 -11.82 0.83 0.08
C SER A 81 -12.90 1.93 0.02
N ALA A 82 -12.49 3.20 0.08
CA ALA A 82 -13.40 4.33 -0.07
C ALA A 82 -14.02 4.42 -1.50
N LYS A 83 -13.24 4.12 -2.55
CA LYS A 83 -13.75 4.13 -3.94
C LYS A 83 -14.77 3.02 -4.20
N LEU A 84 -14.50 1.82 -3.69
CA LEU A 84 -15.40 0.66 -3.78
C LEU A 84 -16.81 0.97 -3.26
N SER A 85 -16.87 1.72 -2.16
CA SER A 85 -18.15 2.08 -1.54
C SER A 85 -18.89 3.17 -2.30
N ALA A 86 -18.17 4.11 -2.92
CA ALA A 86 -18.78 5.27 -3.57
C ALA A 86 -19.62 4.94 -4.81
N ARG A 87 -19.21 3.98 -5.67
CA ARG A 87 -19.92 3.71 -6.94
C ARG A 87 -21.27 3.01 -6.79
N ARG A 88 -21.42 2.08 -5.84
CA ARG A 88 -22.72 1.42 -5.58
C ARG A 88 -23.75 2.39 -4.98
N GLN A 89 -23.23 3.38 -4.26
CA GLN A 89 -24.01 4.45 -3.69
C GLN A 89 -24.69 5.29 -4.78
N ASP A 90 -24.02 5.53 -5.91
CA ASP A 90 -24.53 6.43 -6.96
C ASP A 90 -25.90 5.97 -7.50
N GLU A 91 -26.10 4.68 -7.71
CA GLU A 91 -27.36 4.12 -8.22
C GLU A 91 -28.49 4.24 -7.18
N ARG A 92 -28.24 3.80 -5.94
CA ARG A 92 -29.22 3.86 -4.83
C ARG A 92 -29.56 5.29 -4.43
N LEU A 93 -28.57 6.18 -4.41
CA LEU A 93 -28.78 7.59 -4.10
C LEU A 93 -29.47 8.33 -5.23
N SER A 94 -29.24 7.94 -6.49
CA SER A 94 -30.01 8.44 -7.62
C SER A 94 -31.48 8.10 -7.44
N THR A 95 -31.82 6.84 -7.17
CA THR A 95 -33.21 6.42 -6.90
C THR A 95 -33.81 7.16 -5.69
N LEU A 96 -33.09 7.27 -4.58
CA LEU A 96 -33.56 8.02 -3.40
C LEU A 96 -33.76 9.52 -3.69
N SER A 97 -32.89 10.12 -4.51
CA SER A 97 -33.04 11.51 -4.93
C SER A 97 -34.23 11.71 -5.88
N LEU A 98 -34.49 10.75 -6.78
CA LEU A 98 -35.65 10.72 -7.66
C LEU A 98 -36.96 10.53 -6.88
N LEU A 99 -36.91 9.82 -5.75
CA LEU A 99 -38.02 9.68 -4.80
C LEU A 99 -38.17 10.89 -3.84
N GLY A 100 -37.39 11.96 -4.04
CA GLY A 100 -37.52 13.21 -3.29
C GLY A 100 -36.84 13.23 -1.92
N ALA A 101 -35.91 12.31 -1.64
CA ALA A 101 -35.21 12.27 -0.35
C ALA A 101 -34.41 13.56 -0.07
N GLN A 102 -34.45 14.04 1.19
CA GLN A 102 -33.74 15.23 1.63
C GLN A 102 -32.21 15.07 1.49
N ARG A 103 -31.50 16.14 1.09
CA ARG A 103 -30.03 16.13 0.90
C ARG A 103 -29.23 15.66 2.12
N SER A 104 -29.71 15.92 3.34
CA SER A 104 -29.12 15.46 4.59
C SER A 104 -29.24 13.95 4.77
N THR A 105 -30.39 13.37 4.41
CA THR A 105 -30.64 11.92 4.44
C THR A 105 -29.73 11.21 3.45
N ILE A 106 -29.63 11.73 2.22
CA ILE A 106 -28.72 11.21 1.19
C ILE A 106 -27.27 11.22 1.70
N ARG A 107 -26.82 12.32 2.31
CA ARG A 107 -25.46 12.44 2.87
C ARG A 107 -25.23 11.48 4.05
N LEU A 108 -26.22 11.26 4.91
CA LEU A 108 -26.07 10.38 6.07
C LEU A 108 -25.98 8.91 5.64
N VAL A 109 -26.88 8.48 4.74
CA VAL A 109 -26.86 7.13 4.17
C VAL A 109 -25.56 6.87 3.41
N ALA A 110 -25.13 7.85 2.63
CA ALA A 110 -23.88 7.84 1.89
C ALA A 110 -22.63 7.60 2.75
N VAL A 111 -22.58 8.21 3.94
CA VAL A 111 -21.42 8.04 4.83
C VAL A 111 -21.55 6.76 5.65
N ALA A 112 -22.76 6.44 6.11
CA ALA A 112 -23.01 5.30 6.98
C ALA A 112 -22.73 3.95 6.28
N GLU A 113 -23.11 3.80 5.01
CA GLU A 113 -22.95 2.54 4.26
C GLU A 113 -21.48 2.05 4.18
N PRO A 114 -20.47 2.89 3.83
CA PRO A 114 -19.06 2.54 3.96
C PRO A 114 -18.56 2.49 5.39
N PHE A 115 -19.04 3.38 6.26
CA PHE A 115 -18.47 3.58 7.60
C PHE A 115 -18.78 2.42 8.55
N ILE A 116 -19.96 1.82 8.46
CA ILE A 116 -20.36 0.69 9.32
C ILE A 116 -19.45 -0.55 9.12
N PRO A 117 -19.27 -1.11 7.91
CA PRO A 117 -18.37 -2.25 7.72
C PRO A 117 -16.91 -1.88 7.99
N ALA A 118 -16.49 -0.65 7.68
CA ALA A 118 -15.13 -0.19 7.98
C ALA A 118 -14.86 -0.11 9.50
N SER A 119 -15.79 0.45 10.26
CA SER A 119 -15.67 0.52 11.73
C SER A 119 -15.70 -0.86 12.37
N ALA A 120 -16.56 -1.77 11.91
CA ALA A 120 -16.54 -3.16 12.35
C ALA A 120 -15.19 -3.83 12.05
N GLY A 121 -14.61 -3.59 10.87
CA GLY A 121 -13.28 -4.06 10.50
C GLY A 121 -12.18 -3.50 11.42
N ILE A 122 -12.17 -2.18 11.67
CA ILE A 122 -11.19 -1.54 12.56
C ILE A 122 -11.27 -2.11 13.98
N LEU A 123 -12.47 -2.25 14.54
CA LEU A 123 -12.67 -2.82 15.87
C LEU A 123 -12.23 -4.29 15.94
N ALA A 124 -12.58 -5.09 14.93
CA ALA A 124 -12.09 -6.47 14.82
C ALA A 124 -10.55 -6.53 14.69
N GLY A 125 -9.93 -5.51 14.09
CA GLY A 125 -8.49 -5.38 13.95
C GLY A 125 -7.74 -5.26 15.26
N ILE A 126 -8.40 -4.84 16.35
CA ILE A 126 -7.83 -4.89 17.71
C ILE A 126 -7.54 -6.35 18.08
N GLY A 127 -8.48 -7.25 17.83
CA GLY A 127 -8.29 -8.69 18.04
C GLY A 127 -7.17 -9.25 17.14
N GLY A 128 -7.12 -8.82 15.88
CA GLY A 128 -6.02 -9.18 14.97
C GLY A 128 -4.64 -8.75 15.51
N TYR A 129 -4.53 -7.53 16.02
CA TYR A 129 -3.30 -7.01 16.61
C TYR A 129 -2.88 -7.84 17.84
N LEU A 130 -3.81 -8.13 18.76
CA LEU A 130 -3.51 -8.92 19.95
C LEU A 130 -3.05 -10.35 19.62
N LEU A 131 -3.58 -10.93 18.52
CA LEU A 131 -3.15 -12.23 18.02
C LEU A 131 -1.75 -12.17 17.39
N VAL A 132 -1.44 -11.13 16.63
CA VAL A 132 -0.12 -10.95 16.00
C VAL A 132 0.94 -10.53 17.02
N ALA A 133 0.57 -9.87 18.11
CA ALA A 133 1.49 -9.51 19.19
C ALA A 133 2.10 -10.73 19.87
N TRP A 134 1.41 -11.87 19.89
CA TRP A 134 1.93 -13.12 20.47
C TRP A 134 3.21 -13.62 19.77
N PRO A 135 3.22 -13.91 18.46
CA PRO A 135 4.45 -14.34 17.79
C PRO A 135 5.54 -13.25 17.81
N LEU A 136 5.18 -11.97 17.78
CA LEU A 136 6.16 -10.87 17.84
C LEU A 136 6.85 -10.76 19.20
N SER A 137 6.23 -11.24 20.28
CA SER A 137 6.80 -11.19 21.63
C SER A 137 8.07 -12.03 21.79
N PHE A 138 8.29 -13.02 20.92
CA PHE A 138 9.48 -13.89 20.93
C PHE A 138 10.68 -13.29 20.22
N ILE A 139 10.52 -12.15 19.53
CA ILE A 139 11.63 -11.49 18.85
C ILE A 139 12.52 -10.82 19.90
N THR A 140 13.81 -11.09 19.84
CA THR A 140 14.81 -10.54 20.76
C THR A 140 15.32 -9.19 20.28
N PHE A 141 15.41 -8.23 21.20
CA PHE A 141 16.04 -6.92 21.02
C PHE A 141 16.86 -6.61 22.26
N VAL A 142 18.11 -6.19 22.07
CA VAL A 142 19.09 -5.88 23.13
C VAL A 142 19.30 -7.09 24.04
N GLY A 143 19.44 -8.27 23.44
CA GLY A 143 19.67 -9.54 24.14
C GLY A 143 18.47 -10.15 24.86
N GLU A 144 17.35 -9.41 25.01
CA GLU A 144 16.15 -9.85 25.72
C GLU A 144 14.93 -9.93 24.78
N PRO A 145 13.99 -10.87 24.98
CA PRO A 145 12.77 -10.94 24.19
C PRO A 145 11.94 -9.65 24.36
N LEU A 146 11.17 -9.28 23.34
CA LEU A 146 10.28 -8.13 23.37
C LEU A 146 9.27 -8.22 24.53
N GLY A 147 8.72 -9.43 24.73
CA GLY A 147 7.70 -9.70 25.74
C GLY A 147 6.32 -9.21 25.29
N TYR A 148 5.28 -9.96 25.66
CA TYR A 148 3.90 -9.61 25.26
C TYR A 148 3.44 -8.31 25.92
N GLN A 149 3.90 -8.05 27.16
CA GLN A 149 3.52 -6.86 27.92
C GLN A 149 4.04 -5.56 27.28
N ALA A 150 5.25 -5.57 26.72
CA ALA A 150 5.80 -4.39 26.03
C ALA A 150 5.00 -4.03 24.77
N LEU A 151 4.40 -5.03 24.11
CA LEU A 151 3.54 -4.84 22.94
C LEU A 151 2.12 -4.40 23.33
N LEU A 152 1.70 -4.48 24.59
CA LEU A 152 0.38 -4.03 25.02
C LEU A 152 0.38 -2.51 25.21
N MET A 153 -0.24 -1.81 24.27
CA MET A 153 -0.36 -0.36 24.32
C MET A 153 -1.31 0.06 25.46
N PRO A 154 -1.05 1.18 26.15
CA PRO A 154 -2.01 1.77 27.06
C PRO A 154 -3.35 2.03 26.37
N VAL A 155 -4.44 1.85 27.10
CA VAL A 155 -5.80 1.96 26.55
C VAL A 155 -6.05 3.32 25.89
N TRP A 156 -5.47 4.40 26.41
CA TRP A 156 -5.59 5.73 25.83
C TRP A 156 -4.94 5.84 24.45
N LEU A 157 -3.78 5.21 24.25
CA LEU A 157 -3.06 5.23 22.97
C LEU A 157 -3.74 4.33 21.96
N LEU A 158 -4.18 3.13 22.39
CA LEU A 158 -5.01 2.25 21.57
C LEU A 158 -6.28 2.98 21.09
N ALA A 159 -7.00 3.65 22.01
CA ALA A 159 -8.18 4.44 21.69
C ALA A 159 -7.85 5.60 20.73
N ALA A 160 -6.73 6.29 20.91
CA ALA A 160 -6.30 7.37 20.03
C ALA A 160 -6.01 6.88 18.60
N VAL A 161 -5.31 5.75 18.44
CA VAL A 161 -5.00 5.17 17.12
C VAL A 161 -6.29 4.70 16.43
N VAL A 162 -7.16 3.98 17.15
CA VAL A 162 -8.46 3.53 16.63
C VAL A 162 -9.34 4.72 16.23
N ALA A 163 -9.42 5.75 17.07
CA ALA A 163 -10.15 6.98 16.76
C ALA A 163 -9.58 7.68 15.52
N GLY A 164 -8.25 7.71 15.37
CA GLY A 164 -7.57 8.21 14.18
C GLY A 164 -7.95 7.44 12.91
N LEU A 165 -7.94 6.11 12.96
CA LEU A 165 -8.34 5.26 11.83
C LEU A 165 -9.82 5.47 11.45
N LEU A 166 -10.72 5.57 12.44
CA LEU A 166 -12.14 5.88 12.23
C LEU A 166 -12.32 7.28 11.64
N ALA A 167 -11.58 8.28 12.12
CA ALA A 167 -11.61 9.63 11.58
C ALA A 167 -11.15 9.69 10.12
N VAL A 168 -10.04 9.01 9.79
CA VAL A 168 -9.54 8.88 8.41
C VAL A 168 -10.60 8.21 7.52
N CYS A 169 -11.25 7.15 8.00
CA CYS A 169 -12.33 6.49 7.27
C CYS A 169 -13.51 7.44 7.02
N LEU A 170 -13.94 8.18 8.05
CA LEU A 170 -15.05 9.13 7.96
C LEU A 170 -14.73 10.24 6.96
N ILE A 171 -13.52 10.83 7.04
CA ILE A 171 -13.04 11.85 6.12
C ILE A 171 -12.99 11.31 4.68
N ALA A 172 -12.50 10.08 4.48
CA ALA A 172 -12.45 9.44 3.16
C ALA A 172 -13.86 9.27 2.55
N SER A 173 -14.84 8.83 3.34
CA SER A 173 -16.25 8.73 2.93
C SER A 173 -16.84 10.09 2.57
N LEU A 174 -16.56 11.13 3.37
CA LEU A 174 -17.01 12.50 3.11
C LEU A 174 -16.40 13.11 1.85
N ILE A 175 -15.13 12.85 1.57
CA ILE A 175 -14.45 13.30 0.34
C ILE A 175 -15.01 12.56 -0.88
N GLY A 176 -15.35 11.28 -0.75
CA GLY A 176 -15.99 10.48 -1.80
C GLY A 176 -17.27 11.15 -2.33
N LEU A 177 -18.11 11.62 -1.41
CA LEU A 177 -19.34 12.37 -1.72
C LEU A 177 -19.11 13.66 -2.51
N ARG A 178 -18.04 14.41 -2.19
CA ARG A 178 -17.74 15.69 -2.88
C ARG A 178 -17.40 15.51 -4.35
N LYS A 179 -16.81 14.37 -4.73
CA LYS A 179 -16.48 14.09 -6.15
C LYS A 179 -17.70 13.75 -7.00
N ILE A 180 -18.79 13.25 -6.39
CA ILE A 180 -20.02 12.87 -7.08
C ILE A 180 -20.93 14.09 -7.33
N GLN A 181 -20.91 15.08 -6.44
CA GLN A 181 -21.75 16.29 -6.58
C GLN A 181 -21.17 17.35 -7.53
N VAL A 182 -19.92 17.22 -7.99
CA VAL A 182 -19.28 18.18 -8.89
C VAL A 182 -19.33 17.67 -10.34
N SER A 183 -20.38 18.14 -11.03
CA SER A 183 -20.53 18.28 -12.49
C SER A 183 -20.91 17.04 -13.33
N PRO A 184 -22.17 16.95 -13.80
CA PRO A 184 -22.61 16.04 -14.85
C PRO A 184 -21.96 16.31 -16.23
N LEU A 185 -21.12 17.36 -16.37
CA LEU A 185 -20.41 17.72 -17.60
C LEU A 185 -18.98 17.17 -17.66
N GLY A 186 -18.47 16.55 -16.59
CA GLY A 186 -17.10 16.00 -16.54
C GLY A 186 -16.87 14.76 -17.43
N VAL A 187 -17.92 14.25 -18.07
CA VAL A 187 -17.87 13.10 -18.99
C VAL A 187 -17.44 13.52 -20.40
N ARG A 188 -17.71 14.77 -20.81
CA ARG A 188 -17.42 15.26 -22.17
C ARG A 188 -16.06 15.95 -22.34
N THR A 189 -15.35 16.20 -21.24
CA THR A 189 -14.05 16.89 -21.23
C THR A 189 -13.00 16.16 -20.40
N ARG A 190 -12.93 14.83 -20.54
CA ARG A 190 -11.80 14.07 -20.01
C ARG A 190 -10.53 14.25 -20.87
N SER A 191 -10.22 15.48 -21.28
CA SER A 191 -8.85 15.84 -21.63
C SER A 191 -8.14 16.11 -20.30
N LEU A 192 -7.58 15.06 -19.69
CA LEU A 192 -6.53 15.23 -18.68
C LEU A 192 -5.53 16.20 -19.31
N PRO A 193 -5.36 17.42 -18.78
CA PRO A 193 -4.46 18.36 -19.42
C PRO A 193 -3.09 17.70 -19.37
N ARG A 194 -2.57 17.36 -20.55
CA ARG A 194 -1.28 16.71 -20.80
C ARG A 194 -0.18 17.74 -20.53
N ARG A 195 -0.24 18.44 -19.39
CA ARG A 195 0.78 19.40 -18.99
C ARG A 195 2.06 18.60 -18.80
N PHE A 196 3.09 19.04 -19.49
CA PHE A 196 4.43 18.50 -19.33
C PHE A 196 4.82 18.64 -17.84
N PRO A 197 5.32 17.59 -17.17
CA PRO A 197 5.53 17.61 -15.72
C PRO A 197 6.84 18.35 -15.36
N LEU A 198 7.02 19.57 -15.89
CA LEU A 198 8.24 20.37 -15.75
C LEU A 198 8.60 20.59 -14.27
N ALA A 199 7.60 20.93 -13.46
CA ALA A 199 7.77 21.11 -12.02
C ALA A 199 8.32 19.84 -11.34
N ARG A 200 7.85 18.65 -11.72
CA ARG A 200 8.34 17.39 -11.14
C ARG A 200 9.77 17.08 -11.59
N ILE A 201 10.11 17.39 -12.85
CA ILE A 201 11.47 17.21 -13.37
C ILE A 201 12.44 18.13 -12.62
N ILE A 202 12.08 19.40 -12.41
CA ILE A 202 12.88 20.35 -11.63
C ILE A 202 13.04 19.85 -10.19
N THR A 203 11.96 19.41 -9.55
CA THR A 203 12.03 18.84 -8.19
C THR A 203 12.95 17.61 -8.14
N VAL A 204 12.90 16.71 -9.13
CA VAL A 204 13.80 15.55 -9.22
C VAL A 204 15.26 15.97 -9.31
N ILE A 205 15.59 16.93 -10.20
CA ILE A 205 16.98 17.41 -10.37
C ILE A 205 17.49 18.03 -9.08
N VAL A 206 16.67 18.87 -8.41
CA VAL A 206 17.02 19.49 -7.13
C VAL A 206 17.26 18.43 -6.05
N LEU A 207 16.39 17.43 -5.93
CA LEU A 207 16.55 16.38 -4.93
C LEU A 207 17.79 15.51 -5.18
N ILE A 208 18.11 15.19 -6.43
CA ILE A 208 19.35 14.47 -6.78
C ILE A 208 20.57 15.29 -6.35
N LEU A 209 20.57 16.59 -6.62
CA LEU A 209 21.67 17.48 -6.21
C LEU A 209 21.81 17.53 -4.69
N ILE A 210 20.70 17.63 -3.95
CA ILE A 210 20.71 17.61 -2.49
C ILE A 210 21.28 16.29 -1.97
N VAL A 211 20.85 15.14 -2.50
CA VAL A 211 21.36 13.82 -2.09
C VAL A 211 22.86 13.72 -2.37
N ALA A 212 23.33 14.15 -3.55
CA ALA A 212 24.75 14.10 -3.92
C ALA A 212 25.63 14.98 -3.02
N ILE A 213 25.20 16.23 -2.78
CA ILE A 213 25.88 17.15 -1.84
C ILE A 213 25.88 16.53 -0.44
N ALA A 214 24.76 15.93 -0.05
CA ALA A 214 24.63 15.34 1.25
C ALA A 214 25.64 14.21 1.46
N THR A 215 25.64 13.22 0.57
CA THR A 215 26.59 12.11 0.63
C THR A 215 28.06 12.59 0.59
N TYR A 216 28.35 13.64 -0.20
CA TYR A 216 29.69 14.21 -0.26
C TYR A 216 30.12 14.83 1.08
N VAL A 217 29.26 15.61 1.72
CA VAL A 217 29.57 16.20 3.04
C VAL A 217 29.76 15.12 4.09
N SER A 218 28.92 14.07 4.09
CA SER A 218 29.00 12.99 5.07
C SER A 218 30.28 12.15 4.98
N THR A 219 30.87 12.03 3.78
CA THR A 219 32.04 11.17 3.53
C THR A 219 33.37 11.92 3.64
N GLN A 220 33.35 13.25 3.49
CA GLN A 220 34.56 14.08 3.49
C GLN A 220 34.79 14.85 4.79
N MET A 221 33.75 15.06 5.60
CA MET A 221 33.89 15.67 6.91
C MET A 221 33.96 14.59 7.99
N GLU A 222 35.05 14.55 8.75
CA GLU A 222 35.17 13.71 9.94
C GLU A 222 34.23 14.22 11.04
N LEU A 223 32.95 13.85 10.95
CA LEU A 223 31.91 14.26 11.88
C LEU A 223 31.81 13.25 13.05
N PRO A 224 31.40 13.71 14.25
CA PRO A 224 31.05 12.80 15.33
C PRO A 224 29.99 11.78 14.90
N MET A 225 30.13 10.53 15.37
CA MET A 225 29.28 9.39 14.96
C MET A 225 27.77 9.70 14.99
N ALA A 226 27.29 10.40 16.02
CA ALA A 226 25.88 10.78 16.15
C ALA A 226 25.39 11.69 15.00
N VAL A 227 26.24 12.61 14.53
CA VAL A 227 25.92 13.50 13.42
C VAL A 227 25.88 12.73 12.10
N THR A 228 26.81 11.80 11.90
CA THR A 228 26.86 10.93 10.71
C THR A 228 25.59 10.08 10.59
N ILE A 229 25.12 9.47 11.68
CA ILE A 229 23.87 8.68 11.69
C ILE A 229 22.66 9.55 11.33
N MET A 230 22.53 10.73 11.96
CA MET A 230 21.44 11.68 11.67
C MET A 230 21.45 12.09 10.18
N TYR A 231 22.63 12.32 9.64
CA TYR A 231 22.82 12.73 8.26
C TYR A 231 22.48 11.63 7.25
N SER A 232 22.87 10.39 7.56
CA SER A 232 22.49 9.20 6.77
C SER A 232 20.96 9.02 6.75
N ILE A 233 20.30 9.14 7.90
CA ILE A 233 18.83 9.08 8.00
C ILE A 233 18.17 10.19 7.16
N ALA A 234 18.68 11.43 7.24
CA ALA A 234 18.17 12.53 6.43
C ALA A 234 18.32 12.27 4.93
N THR A 235 19.47 11.74 4.52
CA THR A 235 19.77 11.39 3.11
C THR A 235 18.84 10.28 2.59
N ILE A 236 18.57 9.26 3.41
CA ILE A 236 17.58 8.21 3.13
C ILE A 236 16.19 8.84 2.94
N GLY A 237 15.77 9.72 3.84
CA GLY A 237 14.48 10.42 3.79
C GLY A 237 14.31 11.27 2.52
N ILE A 238 15.34 12.03 2.14
CA ILE A 238 15.33 12.84 0.91
C ILE A 238 15.26 11.95 -0.33
N THR A 239 15.95 10.80 -0.32
CA THR A 239 15.91 9.84 -1.42
C THR A 239 14.54 9.16 -1.55
N LEU A 240 13.85 8.88 -0.43
CA LEU A 240 12.46 8.41 -0.45
C LEU A 240 11.50 9.45 -1.04
N LEU A 241 11.73 10.74 -0.76
CA LEU A 241 11.00 11.83 -1.39
C LEU A 241 11.28 11.88 -2.89
N LEU A 242 12.55 11.72 -3.29
CA LEU A 242 12.94 11.58 -4.70
C LEU A 242 12.19 10.45 -5.40
N ILE A 243 12.15 9.25 -4.80
CA ILE A 243 11.39 8.09 -5.33
C ILE A 243 9.90 8.44 -5.47
N SER A 244 9.33 9.13 -4.49
CA SER A 244 7.92 9.56 -4.50
C SER A 244 7.58 10.47 -5.68
N VAL A 245 8.46 11.41 -6.01
CA VAL A 245 8.28 12.35 -7.12
C VAL A 245 8.59 11.68 -8.45
N LEU A 246 9.70 10.94 -8.53
CA LEU A 246 10.21 10.26 -9.71
C LEU A 246 9.26 9.15 -10.18
N GLY A 247 8.59 8.47 -9.27
CA GLY A 247 7.79 7.29 -9.57
C GLY A 247 6.69 7.47 -10.61
N VAL A 248 5.97 8.60 -10.58
CA VAL A 248 4.94 8.88 -11.60
C VAL A 248 5.57 9.12 -12.97
N LEU A 249 6.75 9.75 -13.02
CA LEU A 249 7.49 9.95 -14.27
C LEU A 249 7.96 8.61 -14.81
N CYS A 250 8.55 7.76 -13.96
CA CYS A 250 8.99 6.41 -14.31
C CYS A 250 7.84 5.58 -14.89
N ILE A 251 6.66 5.56 -14.25
CA ILE A 251 5.51 4.82 -14.79
C ILE A 251 5.02 5.39 -16.11
N ARG A 252 5.03 6.72 -16.28
CA ARG A 252 4.62 7.34 -17.54
C ARG A 252 5.57 7.00 -18.69
N VAL A 253 6.88 7.07 -18.45
CA VAL A 253 7.91 6.68 -19.42
C VAL A 253 7.78 5.19 -19.75
N HIS A 254 7.63 4.36 -18.72
CA HIS A 254 7.44 2.92 -18.86
C HIS A 254 6.20 2.56 -19.66
N ALA A 255 5.06 3.18 -19.40
CA ALA A 255 3.85 2.91 -20.17
C ALA A 255 4.04 3.23 -21.65
N GLY A 256 4.77 4.30 -21.97
CA GLY A 256 5.12 4.66 -23.35
C GLY A 256 6.07 3.66 -24.01
N ILE A 257 7.12 3.23 -23.30
CA ILE A 257 8.09 2.24 -23.79
C ILE A 257 7.43 0.86 -23.93
N ALA A 258 6.73 0.41 -22.89
CA ALA A 258 6.00 -0.85 -22.87
C ALA A 258 4.96 -0.91 -23.99
N GLY A 259 4.27 0.18 -24.30
CA GLY A 259 3.34 0.25 -25.44
C GLY A 259 4.02 0.08 -26.80
N ARG A 260 5.27 0.54 -26.95
CA ARG A 260 6.06 0.38 -28.19
C ARG A 260 6.67 -1.01 -28.34
N ILE A 261 7.05 -1.64 -27.22
CA ILE A 261 7.72 -2.95 -27.21
C ILE A 261 6.72 -4.11 -27.05
N ALA A 262 5.48 -3.84 -26.65
CA ALA A 262 4.47 -4.84 -26.37
C ALA A 262 4.26 -5.83 -27.53
N ARG A 263 4.65 -7.08 -27.30
CA ARG A 263 4.37 -8.21 -28.21
C ARG A 263 3.12 -8.93 -27.70
N GLY A 264 2.05 -8.86 -28.47
CA GLY A 264 0.78 -9.55 -28.21
C GLY A 264 -0.32 -8.67 -27.59
N PRO A 265 -1.59 -9.10 -27.69
CA PRO A 265 -2.73 -8.25 -27.34
C PRO A 265 -2.79 -7.91 -25.84
N ALA A 266 -2.29 -8.79 -24.96
CA ALA A 266 -2.42 -8.60 -23.51
C ALA A 266 -1.49 -7.51 -22.99
N SER A 267 -0.28 -7.46 -23.55
CA SER A 267 0.74 -6.46 -23.20
C SER A 267 0.38 -5.09 -23.76
N VAL A 268 -0.18 -5.02 -24.97
CA VAL A 268 -0.66 -3.76 -25.57
C VAL A 268 -1.80 -3.18 -24.75
N MET A 269 -2.81 -3.98 -24.40
CA MET A 269 -3.92 -3.52 -23.56
C MET A 269 -3.45 -3.11 -22.17
N ALA A 270 -2.59 -3.90 -21.52
CA ALA A 270 -2.04 -3.55 -20.21
C ALA A 270 -1.25 -2.23 -20.25
N ALA A 271 -0.40 -2.03 -21.26
CA ALA A 271 0.36 -0.79 -21.43
C ALA A 271 -0.57 0.41 -21.67
N GLY A 272 -1.62 0.25 -22.48
CA GLY A 272 -2.66 1.27 -22.69
C GLY A 272 -3.36 1.65 -21.39
N MET A 273 -3.79 0.67 -20.59
CA MET A 273 -4.42 0.93 -19.29
C MET A 273 -3.52 1.72 -18.34
N ILE A 274 -2.21 1.44 -18.33
CA ILE A 274 -1.25 2.17 -17.49
C ILE A 274 -1.03 3.58 -18.04
N ALA A 275 -0.92 3.73 -19.37
CA ALA A 275 -0.69 5.01 -20.04
C ALA A 275 -1.84 6.01 -19.83
N ASP A 276 -3.08 5.52 -19.74
CA ASP A 276 -4.26 6.35 -19.48
C ASP A 276 -4.25 6.99 -18.09
N ALA A 277 -3.62 6.35 -17.09
CA ALA A 277 -3.67 6.81 -15.70
C ALA A 277 -2.39 6.49 -14.89
N PRO A 278 -1.19 6.94 -15.29
CA PRO A 278 0.08 6.54 -14.68
C PRO A 278 0.16 6.87 -13.19
N GLY A 279 -0.39 8.01 -12.76
CA GLY A 279 -0.42 8.39 -11.34
C GLY A 279 -1.36 7.54 -10.48
N GLN A 280 -2.35 6.85 -11.06
CA GLN A 280 -3.16 5.87 -10.33
C GLN A 280 -2.38 4.58 -10.11
N TYR A 281 -1.68 4.09 -11.14
CA TYR A 281 -0.82 2.91 -11.02
C TYR A 281 0.37 3.16 -10.08
N TRP A 282 0.99 4.34 -10.10
CA TRP A 282 2.04 4.70 -9.14
C TRP A 282 1.59 4.55 -7.70
N ARG A 283 0.43 5.12 -7.34
CA ARG A 283 -0.09 5.03 -5.97
C ARG A 283 -0.39 3.59 -5.53
N ARG A 284 -0.66 2.67 -6.45
CA ARG A 284 -0.85 1.25 -6.14
C ARG A 284 0.47 0.57 -5.74
N VAL A 285 1.61 1.04 -6.25
CA VAL A 285 2.93 0.40 -6.07
C VAL A 285 3.96 1.26 -5.31
N ALA A 286 3.62 2.51 -4.96
CA ALA A 286 4.55 3.45 -4.32
C ALA A 286 5.09 2.93 -2.98
N GLY A 287 4.25 2.27 -2.18
CA GLY A 287 4.69 1.63 -0.94
C GLY A 287 5.78 0.58 -1.20
N LEU A 288 5.58 -0.28 -2.20
CA LEU A 288 6.58 -1.28 -2.61
C LEU A 288 7.92 -0.65 -3.02
N ALA A 289 7.88 0.49 -3.71
CA ALA A 289 9.08 1.25 -4.08
C ALA A 289 9.93 1.61 -2.86
N MET A 290 9.27 2.17 -1.84
CA MET A 290 9.91 2.65 -0.63
C MET A 290 10.49 1.48 0.16
N ILE A 291 9.68 0.44 0.37
CA ILE A 291 10.07 -0.79 1.08
C ILE A 291 11.30 -1.41 0.41
N THR A 292 11.29 -1.52 -0.91
CA THR A 292 12.41 -2.09 -1.68
C THR A 292 13.67 -1.25 -1.55
N PHE A 293 13.55 0.08 -1.57
CA PHE A 293 14.69 0.97 -1.38
C PHE A 293 15.27 0.84 0.04
N ILE A 294 14.40 0.84 1.07
CA ILE A 294 14.79 0.66 2.47
C ILE A 294 15.44 -0.70 2.68
N ALA A 295 14.93 -1.76 2.03
CA ALA A 295 15.52 -3.08 2.06
C ALA A 295 16.99 -3.04 1.61
N VAL A 296 17.28 -2.38 0.50
CA VAL A 296 18.63 -2.33 -0.06
C VAL A 296 19.55 -1.44 0.78
N VAL A 297 19.11 -0.24 1.14
CA VAL A 297 19.95 0.70 1.90
C VAL A 297 20.14 0.25 3.35
N GLY A 298 19.05 -0.13 4.01
CA GLY A 298 19.09 -0.70 5.36
C GLY A 298 19.79 -2.05 5.40
N GLY A 299 19.62 -2.88 4.36
CA GLY A 299 20.33 -4.16 4.22
C GLY A 299 21.82 -3.98 4.06
N ALA A 300 22.26 -3.04 3.21
CA ALA A 300 23.67 -2.71 3.08
C ALA A 300 24.23 -2.12 4.39
N GLY A 301 23.52 -1.17 5.02
CA GLY A 301 23.94 -0.57 6.29
C GLY A 301 24.08 -1.60 7.42
N THR A 302 23.11 -2.51 7.56
CA THR A 302 23.17 -3.60 8.54
C THR A 302 24.27 -4.61 8.22
N ALA A 303 24.49 -4.92 6.93
CA ALA A 303 25.56 -5.82 6.50
C ALA A 303 26.96 -5.28 6.90
N MET A 304 27.16 -3.96 6.81
CA MET A 304 28.40 -3.30 7.25
C MET A 304 28.55 -3.24 8.77
N MET A 305 27.45 -3.10 9.51
CA MET A 305 27.51 -3.12 10.98
C MET A 305 27.82 -4.50 11.53
N ARG A 306 27.34 -5.55 10.84
CA ARG A 306 27.52 -6.95 11.24
C ARG A 306 28.87 -7.52 10.83
N SER A 307 29.46 -7.07 9.72
CA SER A 307 30.77 -7.55 9.24
C SER A 307 31.90 -7.29 10.24
N GLY A 308 31.87 -6.16 10.96
CA GLY A 308 32.87 -5.81 11.98
C GLY A 308 32.62 -6.39 13.38
N GLN A 309 31.49 -7.07 13.60
CA GLN A 309 31.07 -7.52 14.94
C GLN A 309 31.76 -8.83 15.39
N GLU A 310 32.25 -9.63 14.43
CA GLU A 310 32.98 -10.88 14.68
C GLU A 310 34.38 -10.61 15.28
N ASP A 311 35.00 -9.48 14.93
CA ASP A 311 36.36 -9.11 15.35
C ASP A 311 36.43 -8.54 16.78
N PHE A 312 35.29 -8.20 17.41
CA PHE A 312 35.30 -7.66 18.76
C PHE A 312 35.78 -8.68 19.79
N SER A 313 36.74 -8.28 20.64
CA SER A 313 37.17 -9.08 21.78
C SER A 313 36.10 -9.11 22.88
N ALA A 314 36.27 -9.97 23.90
CA ALA A 314 35.36 -9.97 25.06
C ALA A 314 35.41 -8.65 25.85
N GLU A 315 36.56 -7.97 25.84
CA GLU A 315 36.74 -6.66 26.47
C GLU A 315 36.03 -5.56 25.66
N ASP A 316 36.13 -5.57 24.33
CA ASP A 316 35.42 -4.61 23.46
C ASP A 316 33.90 -4.73 23.61
N ARG A 317 33.38 -5.96 23.73
CA ARG A 317 31.95 -6.19 23.97
C ARG A 317 31.49 -5.69 25.34
N ALA A 318 32.33 -5.78 26.36
CA ALA A 318 32.02 -5.25 27.69
C ALA A 318 31.99 -3.70 27.70
N VAL A 319 32.84 -3.06 26.89
CA VAL A 319 32.88 -1.59 26.75
C VAL A 319 31.71 -1.06 25.91
N MET A 320 31.32 -1.78 24.85
CA MET A 320 30.21 -1.39 23.96
C MET A 320 28.82 -1.55 24.61
N GLY A 321 28.67 -2.35 25.66
CA GLY A 321 27.41 -2.50 26.39
C GLY A 321 26.23 -2.88 25.45
N PRO A 322 25.07 -2.21 25.54
CA PRO A 322 23.91 -2.48 24.68
C PRO A 322 24.15 -2.30 23.16
N TYR A 323 25.16 -1.52 22.77
CA TYR A 323 25.46 -1.28 21.34
C TYR A 323 25.97 -2.53 20.62
N VAL A 324 26.42 -3.56 21.34
CA VAL A 324 26.84 -4.85 20.74
C VAL A 324 25.71 -5.49 19.94
N HIS A 325 24.45 -5.32 20.35
CA HIS A 325 23.30 -5.91 19.68
C HIS A 325 22.76 -5.07 18.51
N LEU A 326 23.29 -3.86 18.30
CA LEU A 326 22.69 -2.88 17.39
C LEU A 326 22.62 -3.39 15.94
N GLY A 327 23.66 -4.06 15.44
CA GLY A 327 23.67 -4.61 14.07
C GLY A 327 22.62 -5.70 13.86
N ASP A 328 22.51 -6.64 14.81
CA ASP A 328 21.53 -7.73 14.82
C ASP A 328 20.09 -7.23 14.94
N ASP A 329 19.88 -6.25 15.82
CA ASP A 329 18.56 -5.67 16.11
C ASP A 329 18.05 -4.84 14.93
N ILE A 330 18.89 -4.02 14.30
CA ILE A 330 18.49 -3.26 13.10
C ILE A 330 18.20 -4.23 11.95
N PHE A 331 18.97 -5.30 11.79
CA PHE A 331 18.68 -6.32 10.78
C PHE A 331 17.33 -7.00 11.04
N THR A 332 17.07 -7.39 12.28
CA THR A 332 15.79 -7.99 12.69
C THR A 332 14.62 -7.03 12.47
N GLY A 333 14.77 -5.77 12.87
CA GLY A 333 13.78 -4.71 12.63
C GLY A 333 13.54 -4.42 11.14
N LEU A 334 14.59 -4.48 10.32
CA LEU A 334 14.51 -4.35 8.87
C LEU A 334 13.67 -5.48 8.27
N ILE A 335 14.01 -6.74 8.55
CA ILE A 335 13.27 -7.90 8.04
C ILE A 335 11.80 -7.86 8.50
N LEU A 336 11.56 -7.54 9.78
CA LEU A 336 10.22 -7.39 10.31
C LEU A 336 9.42 -6.32 9.55
N THR A 337 10.03 -5.15 9.32
CA THR A 337 9.41 -4.05 8.56
C THR A 337 9.11 -4.49 7.12
N LEU A 338 10.04 -5.19 6.45
CA LEU A 338 9.83 -5.70 5.09
C LEU A 338 8.65 -6.67 5.03
N VAL A 339 8.59 -7.64 5.95
CA VAL A 339 7.51 -8.63 6.00
C VAL A 339 6.16 -7.94 6.19
N ILE A 340 6.05 -7.06 7.18
CA ILE A 340 4.81 -6.31 7.46
C ILE A 340 4.39 -5.49 6.25
N ALA A 341 5.35 -4.82 5.60
CA ALA A 341 5.07 -3.96 4.49
C ALA A 341 4.68 -4.73 3.22
N PHE A 342 5.29 -5.90 2.96
CA PHE A 342 4.84 -6.81 1.90
C PHE A 342 3.43 -7.33 2.15
N VAL A 343 3.09 -7.72 3.37
CA VAL A 343 1.72 -8.13 3.73
C VAL A 343 0.72 -7.01 3.41
N LEU A 344 1.02 -5.76 3.76
CA LEU A 344 0.19 -4.60 3.38
C LEU A 344 0.07 -4.45 1.87
N VAL A 345 1.17 -4.57 1.13
CA VAL A 345 1.17 -4.44 -0.34
C VAL A 345 0.33 -5.56 -0.96
N ILE A 346 0.44 -6.81 -0.49
CA ILE A 346 -0.34 -7.95 -1.00
C ILE A 346 -1.84 -7.70 -0.79
N VAL A 347 -2.24 -7.35 0.44
CA VAL A 347 -3.65 -7.07 0.78
C VAL A 347 -4.16 -5.89 -0.04
N SER A 348 -3.40 -4.79 -0.08
CA SER A 348 -3.77 -3.59 -0.83
C SER A 348 -3.87 -3.82 -2.33
N ALA A 349 -2.90 -4.51 -2.94
CA ALA A 349 -2.91 -4.80 -4.37
C ALA A 349 -4.07 -5.72 -4.75
N THR A 350 -4.34 -6.75 -3.94
CA THR A 350 -5.44 -7.70 -4.17
C THR A 350 -6.80 -7.01 -4.09
N ILE A 351 -7.01 -6.16 -3.08
CA ILE A 351 -8.26 -5.42 -2.90
C ILE A 351 -8.43 -4.36 -3.99
N ASN A 352 -7.37 -3.62 -4.34
CA ASN A 352 -7.39 -2.67 -5.45
C ASN A 352 -7.71 -3.34 -6.79
N GLN A 353 -7.17 -4.54 -7.03
CA GLN A 353 -7.43 -5.29 -8.25
C GLN A 353 -8.88 -5.81 -8.28
N ALA A 354 -9.36 -6.38 -7.18
CA ALA A 354 -10.76 -6.79 -7.05
C ALA A 354 -11.72 -5.62 -7.28
N ALA A 355 -11.39 -4.43 -6.75
CA ALA A 355 -12.15 -3.21 -6.98
C ALA A 355 -12.18 -2.79 -8.45
N ASP A 356 -11.03 -2.78 -9.12
CA ASP A 356 -10.95 -2.39 -10.54
C ASP A 356 -11.72 -3.37 -11.43
N ILE A 357 -11.73 -4.67 -11.09
CA ILE A 357 -12.52 -5.70 -11.78
C ILE A 357 -14.01 -5.44 -11.64
N LEU A 358 -14.49 -5.18 -10.41
CA LEU A 358 -15.89 -4.88 -10.14
C LEU A 358 -16.33 -3.55 -10.78
N ASP A 359 -15.48 -2.52 -10.73
CA ASP A 359 -15.74 -1.20 -11.33
C ASP A 359 -15.89 -1.26 -12.86
N ARG A 360 -15.21 -2.21 -13.51
CA ARG A 360 -15.21 -2.40 -14.97
C ARG A 360 -16.06 -3.59 -15.41
N ALA A 361 -16.92 -4.09 -14.54
CA ALA A 361 -17.71 -5.30 -14.77
C ALA A 361 -18.47 -5.27 -16.11
N GLN A 362 -19.12 -4.15 -16.42
CA GLN A 362 -19.84 -3.99 -17.69
C GLN A 362 -18.91 -4.11 -18.90
N THR A 363 -17.75 -3.43 -18.88
CA THR A 363 -16.76 -3.51 -19.96
C THR A 363 -16.23 -4.94 -20.13
N TYR A 364 -16.00 -5.68 -19.04
CA TYR A 364 -15.59 -7.09 -19.13
C TYR A 364 -16.67 -7.98 -19.75
N ARG A 365 -17.94 -7.73 -19.46
CA ARG A 365 -19.07 -8.46 -20.09
C ARG A 365 -19.16 -8.17 -21.58
N GLU A 366 -19.05 -6.90 -21.98
CA GLU A 366 -19.05 -6.49 -23.39
C GLU A 366 -17.88 -7.10 -24.17
N LEU A 367 -16.68 -7.08 -23.59
CA LEU A 367 -15.50 -7.74 -24.17
C LEU A 367 -15.68 -9.26 -24.29
N HIS A 368 -16.29 -9.89 -23.28
CA HIS A 368 -16.57 -11.32 -23.33
C HIS A 368 -17.60 -11.66 -24.42
N ALA A 369 -18.65 -10.87 -24.54
CA ALA A 369 -19.65 -10.99 -25.60
C ALA A 369 -19.04 -10.77 -27.00
N ALA A 370 -18.04 -9.89 -27.12
CA ALA A 370 -17.27 -9.69 -28.34
C ALA A 370 -16.23 -10.81 -28.62
N GLY A 371 -16.18 -11.86 -27.79
CA GLY A 371 -15.33 -13.04 -28.00
C GLY A 371 -14.01 -13.05 -27.22
N MET A 372 -13.75 -12.08 -26.34
CA MET A 372 -12.55 -12.09 -25.50
C MET A 372 -12.62 -13.19 -24.43
N THR A 373 -11.62 -14.06 -24.40
CA THR A 373 -11.58 -15.15 -23.42
C THR A 373 -11.32 -14.63 -22.00
N GLN A 374 -11.90 -15.30 -21.00
CA GLN A 374 -11.68 -14.97 -19.58
C GLN A 374 -10.20 -15.05 -19.17
N GLN A 375 -9.44 -15.98 -19.76
CA GLN A 375 -8.00 -16.11 -19.52
C GLN A 375 -7.24 -14.87 -20.01
N MET A 376 -7.64 -14.32 -21.16
CA MET A 376 -7.04 -13.13 -21.71
C MET A 376 -7.33 -11.90 -20.84
N MET A 377 -8.58 -11.74 -20.37
CA MET A 377 -8.97 -10.65 -19.47
C MET A 377 -8.16 -10.70 -18.18
N HIS A 378 -8.04 -11.89 -17.57
CA HIS A 378 -7.21 -12.09 -16.38
C HIS A 378 -5.75 -11.73 -16.64
N ARG A 379 -5.17 -12.19 -17.75
CA ARG A 379 -3.78 -11.90 -18.11
C ARG A 379 -3.51 -10.41 -18.31
N VAL A 380 -4.45 -9.67 -18.92
CA VAL A 380 -4.36 -8.20 -19.04
C VAL A 380 -4.31 -7.55 -17.66
N THR A 381 -5.19 -7.94 -16.73
CA THR A 381 -5.22 -7.34 -15.39
C THR A 381 -3.96 -7.63 -14.58
N VAL A 382 -3.46 -8.86 -14.61
CA VAL A 382 -2.23 -9.24 -13.91
C VAL A 382 -1.04 -8.50 -14.51
N ASN A 383 -0.93 -8.42 -15.84
CA ASN A 383 0.14 -7.68 -16.50
C ASN A 383 0.09 -6.17 -16.17
N ALA A 384 -1.10 -5.58 -16.12
CA ALA A 384 -1.27 -4.16 -15.80
C ALA A 384 -0.83 -3.81 -14.37
N VAL A 385 -0.88 -4.77 -13.44
CA VAL A 385 -0.43 -4.59 -12.04
C VAL A 385 1.04 -4.99 -11.86
N MET A 386 1.47 -6.13 -12.42
CA MET A 386 2.82 -6.65 -12.28
C MET A 386 3.88 -5.81 -12.99
N SER A 387 3.54 -5.23 -14.15
CA SER A 387 4.49 -4.44 -14.93
C SER A 387 5.00 -3.21 -14.17
N PRO A 388 4.13 -2.37 -13.54
CA PRO A 388 4.56 -1.33 -12.62
C PRO A 388 5.30 -1.85 -11.38
N ILE A 389 4.87 -2.97 -10.78
CA ILE A 389 5.53 -3.57 -9.61
C ILE A 389 6.99 -3.90 -9.91
N LEU A 390 7.25 -4.62 -11.01
CA LEU A 390 8.59 -5.04 -11.39
C LEU A 390 9.48 -3.84 -11.71
N LEU A 391 8.97 -2.87 -12.48
CA LEU A 391 9.73 -1.66 -12.77
C LEU A 391 10.13 -0.93 -11.50
N VAL A 392 9.18 -0.73 -10.59
CA VAL A 392 9.41 0.05 -9.39
C VAL A 392 10.38 -0.68 -8.45
N THR A 393 10.29 -2.00 -8.39
CA THR A 393 11.25 -2.84 -7.67
C THR A 393 12.66 -2.64 -8.25
N VAL A 394 12.84 -2.77 -9.57
CA VAL A 394 14.15 -2.60 -10.23
C VAL A 394 14.71 -1.19 -10.06
N VAL A 395 13.88 -0.16 -10.24
CA VAL A 395 14.30 1.24 -10.07
C VAL A 395 14.71 1.52 -8.62
N SER A 396 13.95 1.01 -7.64
CA SER A 396 14.30 1.15 -6.22
C SER A 396 15.55 0.35 -5.84
N LEU A 397 15.73 -0.85 -6.40
CA LEU A 397 16.97 -1.64 -6.24
C LEU A 397 18.18 -0.84 -6.73
N PHE A 398 18.07 -0.28 -7.93
CA PHE A 398 19.15 0.48 -8.55
C PHE A 398 19.46 1.75 -7.76
N LEU A 399 18.45 2.53 -7.37
CA LEU A 399 18.64 3.77 -6.63
C LEU A 399 19.15 3.52 -5.21
N GLY A 400 18.63 2.48 -4.55
CA GLY A 400 19.11 2.03 -3.24
C GLY A 400 20.53 1.49 -3.30
N GLY A 401 20.87 0.73 -4.35
CA GLY A 401 22.21 0.21 -4.58
C GLY A 401 23.23 1.32 -4.84
N ILE A 402 22.88 2.34 -5.63
CA ILE A 402 23.73 3.54 -5.81
C ILE A 402 23.97 4.25 -4.49
N LEU A 403 22.91 4.49 -3.71
CA LEU A 403 23.07 5.19 -2.42
C LEU A 403 23.89 4.36 -1.44
N ALA A 404 23.61 3.06 -1.33
CA ALA A 404 24.37 2.12 -0.51
C ALA A 404 25.85 2.11 -0.92
N TRP A 405 26.14 2.03 -2.22
CA TRP A 405 27.51 2.07 -2.73
C TRP A 405 28.22 3.40 -2.43
N LEU A 406 27.50 4.53 -2.50
CA LEU A 406 28.05 5.84 -2.20
C LEU A 406 28.31 6.07 -0.70
N MET A 407 27.57 5.37 0.17
CA MET A 407 27.79 5.39 1.62
C MET A 407 28.77 4.31 2.09
N ALA A 408 29.00 3.26 1.29
CA ALA A 408 29.91 2.18 1.63
C ALA A 408 31.38 2.64 1.55
N SER A 409 32.21 2.12 2.47
CA SER A 409 33.65 2.26 2.38
C SER A 409 34.21 1.28 1.33
N VAL A 410 35.30 1.66 0.66
CA VAL A 410 35.87 0.90 -0.48
C VAL A 410 36.37 -0.50 -0.10
N SER A 411 36.47 -0.79 1.21
CA SER A 411 37.04 -2.01 1.78
C SER A 411 36.02 -3.00 2.35
N ASP A 412 34.72 -2.66 2.40
CA ASP A 412 33.70 -3.52 3.00
C ASP A 412 32.64 -3.94 1.97
N LEU A 413 32.64 -5.23 1.59
CA LEU A 413 31.66 -5.81 0.68
C LEU A 413 30.33 -6.17 1.40
N GLY A 414 30.28 -5.99 2.73
CA GLY A 414 29.14 -6.34 3.59
C GLY A 414 29.00 -7.85 3.82
N ASP A 415 28.34 -8.21 4.93
CA ASP A 415 27.99 -9.60 5.23
C ASP A 415 27.13 -10.26 4.12
N PRO A 416 27.64 -11.32 3.43
CA PRO A 416 26.92 -12.02 2.37
C PRO A 416 25.59 -12.63 2.84
N PHE A 417 25.50 -13.04 4.12
CA PHE A 417 24.29 -13.62 4.67
C PHE A 417 23.17 -12.58 4.77
N THR A 418 23.49 -11.38 5.26
CA THR A 418 22.56 -10.24 5.32
C THR A 418 22.03 -9.88 3.93
N ILE A 419 22.93 -9.73 2.95
CA ILE A 419 22.57 -9.39 1.56
C ILE A 419 21.69 -10.49 0.95
N GLY A 420 22.08 -11.76 1.13
CA GLY A 420 21.33 -12.91 0.63
C GLY A 420 19.92 -13.00 1.24
N THR A 421 19.80 -12.73 2.54
CA THR A 421 18.50 -12.76 3.24
C THR A 421 17.58 -11.63 2.78
N VAL A 422 18.09 -10.41 2.65
CA VAL A 422 17.31 -9.26 2.13
C VAL A 422 16.85 -9.54 0.70
N ALA A 423 17.73 -10.06 -0.16
CA ALA A 423 17.38 -10.44 -1.52
C ALA A 423 16.29 -11.53 -1.54
N ALA A 424 16.42 -12.55 -0.70
CA ALA A 424 15.43 -13.62 -0.59
C ALA A 424 14.06 -13.11 -0.15
N VAL A 425 14.01 -12.22 0.87
CA VAL A 425 12.76 -11.61 1.34
C VAL A 425 12.12 -10.74 0.27
N LEU A 426 12.90 -9.97 -0.49
CA LEU A 426 12.39 -9.16 -1.61
C LEU A 426 11.79 -10.04 -2.72
N VAL A 427 12.51 -11.09 -3.14
CA VAL A 427 12.04 -12.02 -4.18
C VAL A 427 10.78 -12.75 -3.71
N ALA A 428 10.78 -13.25 -2.47
CA ALA A 428 9.62 -13.91 -1.88
C ALA A 428 8.43 -12.95 -1.78
N GLY A 429 8.65 -11.72 -1.35
CA GLY A 429 7.61 -10.69 -1.26
C GLY A 429 6.97 -10.37 -2.61
N VAL A 430 7.77 -10.18 -3.67
CA VAL A 430 7.26 -9.96 -5.03
C VAL A 430 6.50 -11.19 -5.57
N ALA A 431 7.01 -12.40 -5.31
CA ALA A 431 6.34 -13.64 -5.68
C ALA A 431 4.99 -13.80 -4.95
N MET A 432 4.93 -13.44 -3.67
CA MET A 432 3.70 -13.46 -2.88
C MET A 432 2.67 -12.43 -3.36
N VAL A 433 3.11 -11.24 -3.81
CA VAL A 433 2.20 -10.29 -4.46
C VAL A 433 1.63 -10.90 -5.73
N TRP A 434 2.46 -11.51 -6.58
CA TRP A 434 1.98 -12.19 -7.78
C TRP A 434 0.96 -13.29 -7.46
N LEU A 435 1.23 -14.14 -6.46
CA LEU A 435 0.31 -15.18 -6.00
C LEU A 435 -1.02 -14.58 -5.49
N GLY A 436 -0.96 -13.50 -4.71
CA GLY A 436 -2.15 -12.80 -4.21
C GLY A 436 -3.04 -12.28 -5.35
N LEU A 437 -2.44 -11.73 -6.41
CA LEU A 437 -3.19 -11.26 -7.59
C LEU A 437 -3.88 -12.41 -8.33
N GLN A 438 -3.35 -13.65 -8.28
CA GLN A 438 -3.99 -14.81 -8.90
C GLN A 438 -5.30 -15.21 -8.22
N VAL A 439 -5.47 -14.88 -6.92
CA VAL A 439 -6.69 -15.14 -6.14
C VAL A 439 -7.90 -14.38 -6.73
N THR A 440 -7.67 -13.35 -7.54
CA THR A 440 -8.75 -12.58 -8.18
C THR A 440 -9.33 -13.24 -9.44
N ARG A 441 -8.73 -14.33 -9.95
CA ARG A 441 -9.23 -15.06 -11.14
C ARG A 441 -10.71 -15.46 -11.07
N PRO A 442 -11.24 -16.05 -9.98
CA PRO A 442 -12.67 -16.38 -9.87
C PRO A 442 -13.58 -15.16 -9.86
N LEU A 443 -13.11 -13.98 -9.42
CA LEU A 443 -13.91 -12.74 -9.50
C LEU A 443 -14.15 -12.33 -10.95
N VAL A 444 -13.13 -12.45 -11.82
CA VAL A 444 -13.29 -12.20 -13.27
C VAL A 444 -14.35 -13.14 -13.86
N ARG A 445 -14.31 -14.43 -13.50
CA ARG A 445 -15.30 -15.41 -13.97
C ARG A 445 -16.72 -15.04 -13.58
N ARG A 446 -16.95 -14.76 -12.28
CA ARG A 446 -18.27 -14.37 -11.76
C ARG A 446 -18.84 -13.10 -12.39
N VAL A 447 -17.98 -12.17 -12.78
CA VAL A 447 -18.41 -10.92 -13.42
C VAL A 447 -18.79 -11.14 -14.89
N THR A 448 -18.14 -12.10 -15.55
CA THR A 448 -18.40 -12.44 -16.96
C THR A 448 -19.51 -13.48 -17.14
N GLU A 449 -19.72 -14.34 -16.16
CA GLU A 449 -20.83 -15.29 -16.11
C GLU A 449 -22.10 -14.51 -15.77
N ILE A 450 -23.07 -14.55 -16.68
CA ILE A 450 -24.35 -13.86 -16.56
C ILE A 450 -25.06 -14.34 -15.29
N ASP A 451 -25.45 -13.41 -14.41
CA ASP A 451 -26.37 -13.68 -13.31
C ASP A 451 -27.68 -14.24 -13.91
N PRO A 452 -28.12 -15.45 -13.55
CA PRO A 452 -29.34 -16.05 -14.11
C PRO A 452 -30.60 -15.18 -13.96
N ASP A 453 -30.61 -14.21 -13.04
CA ASP A 453 -31.70 -13.25 -12.85
C ASP A 453 -31.79 -12.17 -13.94
N ASN A 454 -30.77 -12.00 -14.80
CA ASN A 454 -30.75 -11.00 -15.87
C ASN A 454 -31.08 -11.55 -17.26
N ARG A 455 -31.62 -12.78 -17.33
CA ARG A 455 -32.08 -13.42 -18.58
C ARG A 455 -33.14 -12.60 -19.33
N THR A 456 -33.94 -11.81 -18.60
CA THR A 456 -35.04 -11.04 -19.16
C THR A 456 -34.60 -10.00 -20.21
N LEU A 457 -33.42 -9.37 -20.06
CA LEU A 457 -32.94 -8.39 -21.05
C LEU A 457 -32.33 -9.02 -22.30
N ALA A 458 -31.73 -10.21 -22.18
CA ALA A 458 -31.18 -10.95 -23.31
C ALA A 458 -32.28 -11.68 -24.11
N GLU A 459 -33.34 -12.12 -23.44
CA GLU A 459 -34.54 -12.68 -24.07
C GLU A 459 -35.42 -11.59 -24.73
N ALA A 460 -35.40 -10.35 -24.23
CA ALA A 460 -36.14 -9.22 -24.84
C ALA A 460 -35.51 -8.67 -26.13
N ALA A 461 -34.23 -8.97 -26.42
CA ALA A 461 -33.54 -8.48 -27.62
C ALA A 461 -34.05 -9.11 -28.94
N PRO A 462 -34.30 -10.43 -29.03
CA PRO A 462 -34.94 -11.00 -30.22
C PRO A 462 -36.42 -10.63 -30.35
N GLU A 463 -37.15 -10.46 -29.23
CA GLU A 463 -38.58 -10.13 -29.25
C GLU A 463 -38.85 -8.69 -29.73
N ASN A 464 -37.96 -7.74 -29.39
CA ASN A 464 -38.00 -6.36 -29.89
C ASN A 464 -37.65 -6.24 -31.38
N ARG A 465 -36.88 -7.19 -31.95
CA ARG A 465 -36.66 -7.24 -33.41
C ARG A 465 -37.89 -7.77 -34.15
N ALA A 466 -38.52 -8.83 -33.62
CA ALA A 466 -39.73 -9.39 -34.23
C ALA A 466 -40.91 -8.41 -34.18
N THR A 467 -41.05 -7.64 -33.10
CA THR A 467 -42.07 -6.59 -33.00
C THR A 467 -41.75 -5.37 -33.87
N ALA A 468 -40.50 -4.93 -33.96
CA ALA A 468 -40.11 -3.84 -34.86
C ALA A 468 -40.31 -4.19 -36.35
N GLU A 469 -40.02 -5.43 -36.75
CA GLU A 469 -40.27 -5.92 -38.12
C GLU A 469 -41.78 -6.07 -38.41
N ALA A 470 -42.59 -6.49 -37.43
CA ALA A 470 -44.04 -6.59 -37.56
C ALA A 470 -44.77 -5.22 -37.55
N THR A 471 -44.14 -4.16 -37.04
CA THR A 471 -44.73 -2.79 -37.09
C THR A 471 -44.31 -2.03 -38.36
N MET A 472 -43.33 -2.52 -39.11
CA MET A 472 -42.86 -1.96 -40.39
C MET A 472 -43.39 -2.67 -41.64
N ALA A 473 -44.07 -3.81 -41.48
CA ALA A 473 -44.84 -4.51 -42.52
C ALA A 473 -46.32 -4.17 -42.39
#